data_AF-A0A5C6S9N6-F1
#
_entry.id   AF-A0A5C6S9N6-F1
#
_cell.length_a   1.000
_cell.length_b   1.000
_cell.length_c   1.000
_cell.angle_alpha   90.00
_cell.angle_beta   90.00
_cell.angle_gamma   90.00
#
_symmetry.space_group_name_H-M   'P 1'
#
loop_
_entity.id
_entity.type
_entity.pdbx_description
1 polymer ?
#
loop_
_entity_poly.entity_id
_entity_poly.type
_entity_poly.pdbx_seq_one_letter_code
_entity_poly.pdbx_strand_id
1 'polypeptide(L)'
;MCTMARITIYCRRCGKYLHDYEEIRQCASSRRRGQGPHRDLGSENVTYQSNWTNCDACQEEYEVYMYARRNGIPYLQPNPPFN
;
A
#
# COMPACT_ATOMS: atom_id res chain seq x y z
N MET A 1 -19.11 10.02 -14.14
CA MET A 1 -18.04 11.01 -13.97
C MET A 1 -16.76 10.22 -13.81
N CYS A 2 -15.72 10.56 -14.57
CA CYS A 2 -14.42 9.91 -14.39
C CYS A 2 -13.69 10.55 -13.21
N THR A 3 -13.11 9.74 -12.33
CA THR A 3 -12.29 10.22 -11.23
C THR A 3 -10.88 9.67 -11.33
N MET A 4 -9.89 10.53 -11.14
CA MET A 4 -8.50 10.12 -11.02
C MET A 4 -8.20 9.95 -9.53
N ALA A 5 -7.95 8.71 -9.12
CA ALA A 5 -7.60 8.38 -7.76
C ALA A 5 -6.08 8.27 -7.66
N ARG A 6 -5.45 9.11 -6.84
CA ARG A 6 -4.06 8.94 -6.43
C ARG A 6 -4.04 8.04 -5.21
N ILE A 7 -3.47 6.85 -5.36
CA ILE A 7 -3.46 5.82 -4.34
C ILE A 7 -2.08 5.77 -3.71
N THR A 8 -1.99 6.02 -2.41
CA THR A 8 -0.75 5.91 -1.64
C THR A 8 -0.80 4.68 -0.74
N ILE A 9 0.22 3.85 -0.79
CA ILE A 9 0.31 2.63 0.02
C ILE A 9 1.37 2.80 1.12
N TYR A 10 0.97 2.52 2.36
CA TYR A 10 1.87 2.43 3.51
C TYR A 10 1.91 1.02 4.06
N CYS A 11 3.00 0.66 4.72
CA CYS A 11 3.10 -0.57 5.49
C CYS A 11 2.19 -0.49 6.72
N ARG A 12 1.33 -1.49 6.91
CA ARG A 12 0.42 -1.57 8.06
C ARG A 12 1.17 -1.67 9.40
N ARG A 13 2.36 -2.28 9.42
CA ARG A 13 3.14 -2.52 10.64
C ARG A 13 3.95 -1.29 11.03
N CYS A 14 4.87 -0.84 10.18
CA CYS A 14 5.77 0.27 10.52
C CYS A 14 5.32 1.65 10.04
N GLY A 15 4.23 1.73 9.27
CA GLY A 15 3.76 2.99 8.68
C GLY A 15 4.65 3.55 7.56
N LYS A 16 5.71 2.82 7.14
CA LYS A 16 6.62 3.24 6.08
C LYS A 16 5.87 3.37 4.76
N TYR A 17 6.10 4.45 4.02
CA TYR A 17 5.65 4.60 2.64
C TYR A 17 6.25 3.49 1.77
N LEU A 18 5.41 2.85 0.96
CA LEU A 18 5.83 1.81 0.03
C LEU A 18 5.92 2.37 -1.38
N HIS A 19 4.79 2.79 -1.93
CA HIS A 19 4.70 3.41 -3.25
C HIS A 19 3.34 4.12 -3.42
N ASP A 20 3.23 4.94 -4.45
CA ASP A 20 1.96 5.48 -4.95
C ASP A 20 1.76 5.13 -6.42
N TYR A 21 0.50 5.12 -6.85
CA TYR A 21 0.12 4.98 -8.25
C TYR A 21 -1.20 5.69 -8.51
N GLU A 22 -1.44 6.03 -9.76
CA GLU A 22 -2.66 6.68 -10.19
C GLU A 22 -3.57 5.66 -10.88
N GLU A 23 -4.84 5.65 -10.50
CA GLU A 23 -5.87 4.80 -11.09
C GLU A 23 -7.04 5.66 -11.58
N ILE A 24 -7.47 5.47 -12.83
CA ILE A 24 -8.68 6.11 -13.33
C ILE A 24 -9.88 5.24 -12.93
N ARG A 25 -10.64 5.71 -11.94
CA ARG A 25 -11.86 5.05 -11.45
C ARG A 25 -13.09 5.59 -12.20
N GLN A 26 -14.09 4.71 -12.35
CA GLN A 26 -15.40 5.00 -12.96
C GLN A 26 -15.39 5.58 -14.39
N CYS A 27 -15.04 4.76 -15.38
CA CYS A 27 -15.27 5.06 -16.81
C CYS A 27 -16.45 4.29 -17.43
N ALA A 28 -17.34 3.70 -16.61
CA ALA A 28 -18.37 2.77 -17.09
C ALA A 28 -19.46 3.44 -17.96
N SER A 29 -19.74 4.74 -17.76
CA SER A 29 -20.76 5.45 -18.53
C SER A 29 -20.27 6.08 -19.84
N SER A 30 -18.96 6.24 -20.04
CA SER A 30 -18.37 6.90 -21.23
C SER A 30 -18.17 5.95 -22.41
N ARG A 31 -17.83 4.67 -22.17
CA ARG A 31 -17.61 3.68 -23.25
C ARG A 31 -18.87 3.38 -24.06
N ARG A 32 -20.07 3.61 -23.51
CA ARG A 32 -21.35 3.32 -24.19
C ARG A 32 -21.82 4.40 -25.18
N ARG A 33 -21.23 5.60 -25.20
CA ARG A 33 -21.78 6.74 -25.98
C ARG A 33 -20.80 7.53 -26.84
N GLY A 34 -19.55 7.10 -26.99
CA GLY A 34 -18.58 7.78 -27.87
C GLY A 34 -18.29 9.23 -27.48
N GLN A 35 -18.60 9.63 -26.24
CA GLN A 35 -18.28 10.96 -25.74
C GLN A 35 -16.79 11.00 -25.41
N GLY A 36 -16.09 12.01 -25.96
CA GLY A 36 -14.65 12.21 -25.81
C GLY A 36 -14.17 12.28 -24.35
N PRO A 37 -12.85 12.38 -24.12
CA PRO A 37 -12.28 12.39 -22.77
C PRO A 37 -12.94 13.47 -21.91
N HIS A 38 -13.40 13.09 -20.71
CA HIS A 38 -14.04 14.00 -19.76
C HIS A 38 -13.09 15.16 -19.43
N ARG A 39 -13.57 16.41 -19.52
CA ARG A 39 -12.75 17.61 -19.27
C ARG A 39 -12.40 17.82 -17.79
N ASP A 40 -13.28 17.39 -16.89
CA ASP A 40 -13.09 17.52 -15.45
C ASP A 40 -12.96 16.13 -14.82
N LEU A 41 -11.72 15.70 -14.58
CA LEU A 41 -11.43 14.55 -13.73
C LEU A 41 -11.51 15.03 -12.28
N GLY A 42 -12.48 14.55 -11.51
CA GLY A 42 -12.44 14.72 -10.07
C GLY A 42 -11.20 14.01 -9.52
N SER A 43 -10.39 14.69 -8.72
CA SER A 43 -9.19 14.11 -8.09
C SER A 43 -9.51 13.63 -6.67
N GLU A 44 -9.18 12.38 -6.37
CA GLU A 44 -9.34 11.80 -5.03
C GLU A 44 -8.00 11.26 -4.55
N ASN A 45 -7.65 11.52 -3.29
CA ASN A 45 -6.47 10.94 -2.65
C ASN A 45 -6.92 9.80 -1.73
N VAL A 46 -6.46 8.59 -2.02
CA VAL A 46 -6.82 7.38 -1.28
C VAL A 46 -5.57 6.79 -0.63
N THR A 47 -5.69 6.42 0.64
CA THR A 47 -4.59 5.79 1.38
C THR A 47 -4.96 4.36 1.73
N TYR A 48 -4.08 3.40 1.41
CA TYR A 48 -4.21 2.00 1.80
C TYR A 48 -3.05 1.55 2.69
N GLN A 49 -3.36 0.56 3.53
CA GLN A 49 -2.37 -0.14 4.33
C GLN A 49 -2.12 -1.53 3.72
N SER A 50 -0.89 -1.79 3.32
CA SER A 50 -0.44 -3.10 2.81
C SER A 50 0.13 -3.95 3.94
N ASN A 51 0.09 -5.27 3.75
CA ASN A 51 0.71 -6.21 4.69
C ASN A 51 2.20 -5.93 4.86
N TRP A 52 2.72 -6.22 6.05
CA TRP A 52 4.13 -5.98 6.36
C TRP A 52 5.08 -6.85 5.52
N THR A 53 4.60 -7.99 5.01
CA THR A 53 5.33 -8.86 4.08
C THR A 53 5.66 -8.17 2.75
N ASN A 54 4.94 -7.10 2.40
CA ASN A 54 5.21 -6.29 1.21
C ASN A 54 6.12 -5.09 1.52
N CYS A 55 6.70 -5.04 2.72
CA CYS A 55 7.59 -3.99 3.16
C CYS A 55 8.96 -4.60 3.44
N ASP A 56 9.94 -4.33 2.57
CA ASP A 56 11.30 -4.89 2.67
C ASP A 56 11.92 -4.69 4.05
N ALA A 57 11.73 -3.52 4.65
CA ALA A 57 12.25 -3.22 5.98
C ALA A 57 11.61 -4.09 7.08
N CYS A 58 10.30 -4.34 7.01
CA CYS A 58 9.64 -5.25 7.96
C CYS A 58 9.97 -6.71 7.68
N GLN A 59 10.21 -7.07 6.43
CA GLN A 59 10.63 -8.42 6.06
C GLN A 59 12.04 -8.72 6.57
N GLU A 60 12.98 -7.80 6.38
CA GLU A 60 14.34 -7.90 6.90
C GLU A 60 14.34 -8.01 8.44
N GLU A 61 13.57 -7.16 9.13
CA GLU A 61 13.44 -7.23 10.59
C GLU A 61 12.87 -8.58 11.06
N TYR A 62 11.92 -9.16 10.31
CA TYR A 62 11.37 -10.47 10.61
C TYR A 62 12.41 -11.58 10.45
N GLU A 63 13.24 -11.52 9.40
CA GLU A 63 14.32 -12.48 9.18
C GLU A 63 15.35 -12.43 10.31
N VAL A 64 15.74 -11.24 10.75
CA VAL A 64 16.64 -11.04 11.90
C VAL A 64 16.00 -11.58 13.19
N TYR A 65 14.73 -11.27 13.44
CA TYR A 65 13.99 -11.81 14.59
C TYR A 65 13.95 -13.34 14.60
N MET A 66 13.66 -13.95 13.45
CA MET A 66 13.62 -15.41 13.31
C MET A 66 15.01 -16.04 13.47
N TYR A 67 16.06 -15.40 12.95
CA TYR A 67 17.44 -15.82 13.16
C TYR A 67 17.80 -15.79 14.65
N ALA A 68 17.51 -14.70 15.36
CA ALA A 68 17.81 -14.57 16.78
C ALA A 68 17.08 -15.65 17.61
N ARG A 69 15.79 -15.87 17.33
CA ARG A 69 14.97 -16.93 17.95
C ARG A 69 15.56 -18.33 17.73
N ARG A 70 16.03 -18.63 16.52
CA ARG A 70 16.65 -19.93 16.19
C ARG A 70 17.97 -20.17 16.91
N ASN A 71 18.74 -19.11 17.14
CA ASN A 71 20.07 -19.20 17.77
C ASN A 71 20.05 -18.94 19.29
N GLY A 72 18.87 -18.76 19.89
CA GLY A 72 18.74 -18.45 21.32
C GLY A 72 19.31 -17.07 21.70
N ILE A 73 19.44 -16.16 20.73
CA ILE A 73 19.93 -14.80 20.96
C ILE A 73 18.78 -13.96 21.53
N PRO A 74 18.99 -13.26 22.65
CA PRO A 74 17.99 -12.32 23.16
C PRO A 74 17.64 -11.26 22.10
N TYR A 75 16.36 -11.18 21.75
CA TYR A 75 15.84 -10.19 20.81
C TYR A 75 14.61 -9.52 21.41
N LEU A 76 14.50 -8.21 21.25
CA LEU A 76 13.37 -7.44 21.77
C LEU A 76 12.07 -7.91 21.11
N GLN A 77 10.99 -7.98 21.90
CA GLN A 77 9.71 -8.37 21.34
C GLN A 77 9.27 -7.34 20.29
N PRO A 78 8.97 -7.76 19.05
CA PRO A 78 8.58 -6.85 17.98
C PRO A 78 7.30 -6.10 18.35
N ASN A 79 7.33 -4.76 18.25
CA ASN A 79 6.17 -3.90 18.47
C ASN A 79 6.07 -2.82 17.37
N PRO A 80 5.05 -2.82 16.52
CA PRO A 80 3.93 -3.77 16.49
C PRO A 80 4.33 -5.20 16.06
N PRO A 81 3.55 -6.23 16.45
CA PRO A 81 3.88 -7.62 16.16
C PRO A 81 3.84 -7.93 14.66
N PHE A 82 4.56 -8.97 14.25
CA PHE A 82 4.47 -9.56 12.92
C PHE A 82 3.20 -10.42 12.81
N ASN A 83 2.03 -9.77 12.62
CA ASN A 83 0.73 -10.41 12.35
C ASN A 83 0.40 -10.38 10.86
#